data_AF-A0A3D1P7R0-F1
#
_entry.id   AF-A0A3D1P7R0-F1
#
_cell.length_a   1.000
_cell.length_b   1.000
_cell.length_c   1.000
_cell.angle_alpha   90.00
_cell.angle_beta   90.00
_cell.angle_gamma   90.00
#
_symmetry.space_group_name_H-M   'P 1'
#
loop_
_entity.id
_entity.type
_entity.pdbx_description
1 polymer ?
#
loop_
_entity_poly.entity_id
_entity_poly.type
_entity_poly.pdbx_seq_one_letter_code
_entity_poly.pdbx_strand_id
1 'polypeptide(L)'
;RPRLADDRVGYFITAYQDFAIEDRRDPFTRYINRWNLEKQNPNAPLSPPKKPIVFWIENAVPLEYRDAVREGVLMWNRAFEKAGFKNAIEVRQMPDDAKWDPADVRYNTIRWINTVDGFFALGPSRVNPLTGEILDADILVDASFVRSLKQQYRLLVQENRAQPTSMLSQLVQQRNLCGNSIG
;
A
#
# COMPACT_ATOMS: atom_id res chain seq x y z
N ARG A 1 12.83 22.30 -3.06
CA ARG A 1 12.44 23.12 -4.25
C ARG A 1 11.20 22.51 -4.87
N PRO A 2 10.12 23.30 -5.12
CA PRO A 2 8.92 22.81 -5.81
C PRO A 2 9.24 22.28 -7.20
N ARG A 3 8.45 21.32 -7.69
CA ARG A 3 8.60 20.72 -9.03
C ARG A 3 7.30 20.88 -9.78
N LEU A 4 7.34 21.59 -10.91
CA LEU A 4 6.18 21.77 -11.78
C LEU A 4 5.73 20.43 -12.36
N ALA A 5 4.42 20.27 -12.52
CA ALA A 5 3.84 19.15 -13.23
C ALA A 5 4.13 19.24 -14.74
N ASP A 6 4.32 18.08 -15.37
CA ASP A 6 4.44 17.94 -16.82
C ASP A 6 3.22 17.13 -17.28
N ASP A 7 2.39 17.72 -18.13
CA ASP A 7 1.11 17.13 -18.56
C ASP A 7 1.26 15.82 -19.34
N ARG A 8 2.48 15.50 -19.80
CA ARG A 8 2.79 14.25 -20.50
C ARG A 8 2.98 13.08 -19.55
N VAL A 9 3.09 13.32 -18.24
CA VAL A 9 3.36 12.31 -17.23
C VAL A 9 2.31 12.35 -16.12
N GLY A 10 1.66 11.22 -15.88
CA GLY A 10 0.64 11.09 -14.83
C GLY A 10 1.25 11.11 -13.42
N TYR A 11 1.34 12.29 -12.82
CA TYR A 11 1.61 12.47 -11.40
C TYR A 11 0.34 12.88 -10.66
N PHE A 12 0.26 12.57 -9.36
CA PHE A 12 -0.63 13.32 -8.48
C PHE A 12 -0.14 14.77 -8.41
N ILE A 13 -1.05 15.72 -8.53
CA ILE A 13 -0.72 17.14 -8.56
C ILE A 13 -1.53 17.92 -7.52
N THR A 14 -0.97 19.04 -7.11
CA THR A 14 -1.69 20.11 -6.42
C THR A 14 -1.62 21.36 -7.28
N ALA A 15 -2.70 22.13 -7.32
CA ALA A 15 -2.82 23.31 -8.15
C ALA A 15 -3.31 24.48 -7.30
N TYR A 16 -2.72 25.65 -7.52
CA TYR A 16 -3.19 26.91 -6.96
C TYR A 16 -3.28 27.97 -8.06
N GLN A 17 -4.13 28.97 -7.87
CA GLN A 17 -4.26 30.09 -8.78
C GLN A 17 -3.25 31.18 -8.39
N ASP A 18 -2.42 31.59 -9.34
CA ASP A 18 -1.43 32.65 -9.19
C ASP A 18 -1.83 33.86 -10.04
N PHE A 19 -2.47 34.83 -9.40
CA PHE A 19 -2.92 36.06 -10.04
C PHE A 19 -1.86 37.16 -10.09
N ALA A 20 -0.65 36.93 -9.57
CA ALA A 20 0.43 37.91 -9.63
C ALA A 20 1.04 38.04 -11.05
N ILE A 21 0.70 37.13 -11.97
CA ILE A 21 1.19 37.12 -13.35
C ILE A 21 0.04 37.54 -14.28
N GLU A 22 0.00 38.84 -14.61
CA GLU A 22 -1.14 39.48 -15.30
C GLU A 22 -1.36 38.95 -16.74
N ASP A 23 -0.31 38.53 -17.45
CA ASP A 23 -0.39 38.11 -18.86
C ASP A 23 -0.63 36.59 -19.06
N ARG A 24 -0.92 35.84 -17.99
CA ARG A 24 -1.07 34.39 -18.10
C ARG A 24 -2.50 33.99 -18.48
N ARG A 25 -2.65 33.34 -19.64
CA ARG A 25 -3.94 32.76 -20.09
C ARG A 25 -4.47 31.68 -19.16
N ASP A 26 -3.58 30.92 -18.54
CA ASP A 26 -3.89 29.94 -17.49
C ASP A 26 -3.31 30.44 -16.15
N PRO A 27 -4.15 30.82 -15.18
CA PRO A 27 -3.68 31.30 -13.88
C PRO A 27 -3.22 30.16 -12.97
N PHE A 28 -3.35 28.88 -13.36
CA PHE A 28 -2.97 27.77 -12.51
C PHE A 28 -1.47 27.46 -12.57
N THR A 29 -0.85 27.41 -11.39
CA THR A 29 0.44 26.76 -11.21
C THR A 29 0.20 25.37 -10.62
N ARG A 30 0.80 24.35 -11.24
CA ARG A 30 0.61 22.93 -10.88
C ARG A 30 1.93 22.33 -10.43
N TYR A 31 1.98 21.76 -9.23
CA TYR A 31 3.14 21.04 -8.70
C TYR A 31 2.87 19.55 -8.59
N ILE A 32 3.90 18.72 -8.79
CA ILE A 32 3.81 17.30 -8.48
C ILE A 32 3.78 17.09 -6.96
N ASN A 33 2.94 16.17 -6.50
CA ASN A 33 2.90 15.75 -5.11
C ASN A 33 4.09 14.83 -4.84
N ARG A 34 4.93 15.16 -3.85
CA ARG A 34 6.12 14.38 -3.53
C ARG A 34 6.52 14.46 -2.07
N TRP A 35 7.16 13.39 -1.58
CA TRP A 35 7.91 13.44 -0.34
C TRP A 35 9.17 14.30 -0.48
N ASN A 36 9.45 15.11 0.54
CA ASN A 36 10.63 15.96 0.57
C ASN A 36 11.86 15.21 1.14
N LEU A 37 12.35 14.25 0.37
CA LEU A 37 13.54 13.49 0.74
C LEU A 37 14.83 14.16 0.27
N GLU A 38 15.79 14.22 1.20
CA GLU A 38 17.18 14.63 0.95
C GLU A 38 18.12 13.53 1.44
N LYS A 39 19.12 13.17 0.63
CA LYS A 39 20.14 12.20 1.04
C LYS A 39 20.97 12.75 2.20
N GLN A 40 21.32 11.90 3.18
CA GLN A 40 22.30 12.23 4.20
C GLN A 40 23.67 12.50 3.57
N ASN A 41 24.10 11.65 2.64
CA ASN A 41 25.27 11.89 1.80
C ASN A 41 24.82 12.17 0.34
N PRO A 42 24.83 13.44 -0.10
CA PRO A 42 24.41 13.81 -1.46
C PRO A 42 25.27 13.19 -2.57
N ASN A 43 26.54 12.88 -2.27
CA ASN A 43 27.50 12.38 -3.25
C ASN A 43 27.46 10.85 -3.39
N ALA A 44 26.80 10.15 -2.45
CA ALA A 44 26.66 8.70 -2.53
C ALA A 44 25.56 8.32 -3.54
N PRO A 45 25.80 7.34 -4.44
CA PRO A 45 24.77 6.81 -5.33
C PRO A 45 23.53 6.33 -4.56
N LEU A 46 23.76 5.70 -3.41
CA LEU A 46 22.75 5.22 -2.49
C LEU A 46 23.04 5.74 -1.07
N SER A 47 22.07 6.44 -0.46
CA SER A 47 22.20 7.00 0.89
C SER A 47 20.88 6.91 1.64
N PRO A 48 20.88 6.70 2.97
CA PRO A 48 19.68 6.97 3.76
C PRO A 48 19.24 8.42 3.63
N PRO A 49 17.94 8.73 3.81
CA PRO A 49 17.46 10.09 3.84
C PRO A 49 17.81 10.77 5.17
N LYS A 50 17.94 12.10 5.17
CA LYS A 50 18.09 12.88 6.41
C LYS A 50 16.91 12.70 7.35
N LYS A 51 15.71 12.61 6.78
CA LYS A 51 14.45 12.32 7.48
C LYS A 51 13.74 11.19 6.73
N PRO A 52 13.58 10.00 7.34
CA PRO A 52 12.81 8.92 6.75
C PRO A 52 11.32 9.25 6.78
N ILE A 53 10.56 8.63 5.87
CA ILE A 53 9.10 8.66 5.89
C ILE A 53 8.66 7.57 6.87
N VAL A 54 8.13 7.98 8.01
CA VAL A 54 7.68 7.03 9.04
C VAL A 54 6.17 6.83 8.89
N PHE A 55 5.76 5.59 8.67
CA PHE A 55 4.36 5.16 8.77
C PHE A 55 4.11 4.44 10.09
N TRP A 56 3.01 4.76 10.75
CA TRP A 56 2.57 4.11 11.99
C TRP A 56 1.38 3.21 11.72
N ILE A 57 1.50 1.94 12.12
CA ILE A 57 0.37 1.00 12.11
C ILE A 57 -0.51 1.31 13.31
N GLU A 58 -1.75 1.73 13.07
CA GLU A 58 -2.73 2.03 14.12
C GLU A 58 -3.07 0.78 14.93
N ASN A 59 -3.39 0.97 16.22
CA ASN A 59 -3.76 -0.13 17.11
C ASN A 59 -5.03 -0.88 16.70
N ALA A 60 -5.92 -0.24 15.93
CA ALA A 60 -7.10 -0.87 15.35
C ALA A 60 -6.80 -1.94 14.30
N VAL A 61 -5.59 -1.95 13.72
CA VAL A 61 -5.16 -3.01 12.78
C VAL A 61 -5.04 -4.33 13.56
N PRO A 62 -5.77 -5.40 13.15
CA PRO A 62 -5.71 -6.69 13.82
C PRO A 62 -4.29 -7.25 13.88
N LEU A 63 -3.92 -7.82 15.03
CA LEU A 63 -2.56 -8.27 15.33
C LEU A 63 -2.03 -9.22 14.25
N GLU A 64 -2.87 -10.13 13.75
CA GLU A 64 -2.49 -11.13 12.75
C GLU A 64 -2.08 -10.53 11.39
N TYR A 65 -2.44 -9.27 11.11
CA TYR A 65 -2.10 -8.60 9.85
C TYR A 65 -0.96 -7.58 9.98
N ARG A 66 -0.55 -7.20 11.20
CA ARG A 66 0.43 -6.11 11.40
C ARG A 66 1.77 -6.38 10.74
N ASP A 67 2.24 -7.63 10.76
CA ASP A 67 3.50 -8.01 10.11
C ASP A 67 3.38 -7.96 8.59
N ALA A 68 2.30 -8.50 8.02
CA ALA A 68 2.04 -8.44 6.59
C ALA A 68 1.88 -6.98 6.09
N VAL A 69 1.21 -6.12 6.86
CA VAL A 69 1.09 -4.69 6.57
C VAL A 69 2.46 -4.02 6.61
N ARG A 70 3.28 -4.32 7.61
CA ARG A 70 4.65 -3.80 7.75
C ARG A 70 5.50 -4.17 6.54
N GLU A 71 5.53 -5.44 6.18
CA GLU A 71 6.27 -5.93 5.02
C GLU A 71 5.77 -5.29 3.72
N GLY A 72 4.44 -5.20 3.57
CA GLY A 72 3.76 -4.54 2.45
C GLY A 72 4.28 -3.14 2.18
N VAL A 73 4.35 -2.30 3.22
CA VAL A 73 4.82 -0.92 3.10
C VAL A 73 6.34 -0.84 2.95
N LEU A 74 7.09 -1.70 3.64
CA LEU A 74 8.55 -1.76 3.49
C LEU A 74 8.99 -2.16 2.07
N MET A 75 8.18 -2.90 1.32
CA MET A 75 8.48 -3.23 -0.08
C MET A 75 8.63 -1.99 -0.98
N TRP A 76 8.01 -0.86 -0.62
CA TRP A 76 8.16 0.40 -1.37
C TRP A 76 9.60 0.92 -1.37
N ASN A 77 10.42 0.53 -0.39
CA ASN A 77 11.84 0.86 -0.37
C ASN A 77 12.57 0.41 -1.64
N ARG A 78 12.12 -0.67 -2.31
CA ARG A 78 12.71 -1.10 -3.60
C ARG A 78 12.60 -0.03 -4.69
N ALA A 79 11.53 0.76 -4.69
CA ALA A 79 11.38 1.89 -5.61
C ALA A 79 12.25 3.08 -5.18
N PHE A 80 12.33 3.36 -3.88
CA PHE A 80 13.18 4.42 -3.34
C PHE A 80 14.68 4.14 -3.52
N GLU A 81 15.12 2.88 -3.47
CA GLU A 81 16.50 2.47 -3.77
C GLU A 81 16.88 2.83 -5.20
N LYS A 82 15.99 2.61 -6.17
CA LYS A 82 16.18 3.06 -7.56
C LYS A 82 16.25 4.59 -7.69
N ALA A 83 15.60 5.32 -6.78
CA ALA A 83 15.72 6.76 -6.65
C ALA A 83 16.95 7.21 -5.82
N GLY A 84 17.81 6.27 -5.41
CA GLY A 84 19.04 6.52 -4.67
C GLY A 84 18.89 6.60 -3.15
N PHE A 85 17.74 6.25 -2.60
CA PHE A 85 17.49 6.27 -1.16
C PHE A 85 17.48 4.86 -0.56
N LYS A 86 18.36 4.64 0.43
CA LYS A 86 18.35 3.41 1.23
C LYS A 86 17.39 3.59 2.39
N ASN A 87 16.50 2.63 2.63
CA ASN A 87 15.57 2.65 3.77
C ASN A 87 14.84 4.00 3.90
N ALA A 88 14.27 4.48 2.79
CA ALA A 88 13.54 5.75 2.77
C ALA A 88 12.29 5.74 3.65
N ILE A 89 11.65 4.57 3.73
CA ILE A 89 10.45 4.32 4.52
C ILE A 89 10.80 3.47 5.72
N GLU A 90 10.29 3.90 6.87
CA GLU A 90 10.24 3.14 8.10
C GLU A 90 8.79 2.86 8.48
N VAL A 91 8.54 1.69 9.08
CA VAL A 91 7.22 1.32 9.55
C VAL A 91 7.30 0.94 11.01
N ARG A 92 6.49 1.59 11.83
CA ARG A 92 6.48 1.45 13.29
C ARG A 92 5.09 1.02 13.76
N GLN A 93 5.04 0.33 14.88
CA GLN A 93 3.78 0.07 15.57
C GLN A 93 3.43 1.28 16.44
N MET A 94 2.18 1.77 16.35
CA MET A 94 1.68 2.76 17.30
C MET A 94 1.79 2.20 18.73
N PRO A 95 2.41 2.91 19.68
CA PRO A 95 2.43 2.48 21.08
C PRO A 95 1.03 2.44 21.68
N ASP A 96 0.76 1.50 22.58
CA ASP A 96 -0.54 1.41 23.27
C ASP A 96 -0.79 2.61 24.19
N ASP A 97 0.27 3.28 24.65
CA ASP A 97 0.23 4.46 25.51
C ASP A 97 0.33 5.79 24.76
N ALA A 98 0.29 5.75 23.41
CA ALA A 98 0.35 6.94 22.57
C ALA A 98 -0.71 7.98 22.96
N LYS A 99 -0.29 9.24 23.06
CA LYS A 99 -1.15 10.39 23.42
C LYS A 99 -1.67 11.17 22.22
N TRP A 100 -1.34 10.73 21.01
CA TRP A 100 -1.74 11.35 19.75
C TRP A 100 -2.79 10.48 19.05
N ASP A 101 -3.65 11.12 18.27
CA ASP A 101 -4.72 10.45 17.52
C ASP A 101 -4.19 9.96 16.16
N PRO A 102 -4.60 8.78 15.66
CA PRO A 102 -4.21 8.32 14.32
C PRO A 102 -4.58 9.27 13.17
N ALA A 103 -5.51 10.22 13.35
CA ALA A 103 -5.83 11.26 12.38
C ALA A 103 -5.03 12.57 12.57
N ASP A 104 -4.04 12.59 13.45
CA ASP A 104 -3.16 13.72 13.67
C ASP A 104 -2.19 13.90 12.49
N VAL A 105 -2.27 15.06 11.83
CA VAL A 105 -1.48 15.44 10.64
C VAL A 105 0.04 15.38 10.82
N ARG A 106 0.53 15.22 12.04
CA ARG A 106 1.97 15.08 12.31
C ARG A 106 2.49 13.67 12.03
N TYR A 107 1.61 12.69 11.81
CA TYR A 107 1.98 11.28 11.68
C TYR A 107 1.32 10.66 10.44
N ASN A 108 2.12 10.05 9.56
CA ASN A 108 1.56 9.20 8.52
C ASN A 108 1.07 7.90 9.17
N THR A 109 -0.16 7.50 8.89
CA THR A 109 -0.77 6.33 9.55
C THR A 109 -1.29 5.30 8.56
N ILE A 110 -1.35 4.06 9.03
CA ILE A 110 -2.05 2.95 8.38
C ILE A 110 -3.18 2.55 9.31
N ARG A 111 -4.40 2.78 8.86
CA ARG A 111 -5.62 2.73 9.65
C ARG A 111 -6.50 1.58 9.19
N TRP A 112 -7.22 1.01 10.15
CA TRP A 112 -8.13 -0.09 9.89
C TRP A 112 -9.57 0.40 9.94
N ILE A 113 -10.31 0.17 8.86
CA ILE A 113 -11.72 0.59 8.76
C ILE A 113 -12.62 -0.61 8.47
N ASN A 114 -13.88 -0.50 8.88
CA ASN A 114 -14.91 -1.48 8.58
C ASN A 114 -16.10 -0.74 7.94
N THR A 115 -16.36 -1.03 6.67
CA THR A 115 -17.54 -0.50 5.98
C THR A 115 -18.40 -1.65 5.45
N VAL A 116 -19.68 -1.38 5.24
CA VAL A 116 -20.64 -2.37 4.74
C VAL A 116 -20.53 -2.50 3.21
N ASP A 117 -20.18 -1.41 2.55
CA ASP A 117 -20.12 -1.21 1.09
C ASP A 117 -18.73 -0.85 0.56
N GLY A 118 -17.73 -0.64 1.42
CA GLY A 118 -16.39 -0.31 0.96
C GLY A 118 -15.66 -1.53 0.41
N PHE A 119 -14.85 -1.27 -0.61
CA PHE A 119 -14.35 -2.32 -1.50
C PHE A 119 -12.82 -2.47 -1.46
N PHE A 120 -12.09 -1.48 -0.91
CA PHE A 120 -10.64 -1.42 -1.08
C PHE A 120 -9.92 -0.55 -0.04
N ALA A 121 -8.65 -0.26 -0.30
CA ALA A 121 -7.85 0.70 0.44
C ALA A 121 -7.94 2.11 -0.18
N LEU A 122 -7.80 3.14 0.67
CA LEU A 122 -7.70 4.54 0.25
C LEU A 122 -6.38 5.13 0.77
N GLY A 123 -5.73 5.98 -0.02
CA GLY A 123 -4.48 6.65 0.37
C GLY A 123 -4.57 8.18 0.30
N PRO A 124 -5.49 8.83 1.05
CA PRO A 124 -5.51 10.28 1.15
C PRO A 124 -4.16 10.81 1.66
N SER A 125 -3.80 12.00 1.17
CA SER A 125 -2.63 12.73 1.64
C SER A 125 -2.95 14.22 1.74
N ARG A 126 -2.26 14.90 2.66
CA ARG A 126 -2.28 16.35 2.80
C ARG A 126 -1.00 16.91 2.20
N VAL A 127 -1.17 17.88 1.30
CA VAL A 127 -0.08 18.41 0.49
C VAL A 127 0.01 19.91 0.68
N ASN A 128 1.23 20.43 0.84
CA ASN A 128 1.48 21.86 0.81
C ASN A 128 1.19 22.40 -0.60
N PRO A 129 0.18 23.27 -0.79
CA PRO A 129 -0.24 23.73 -2.11
C PRO A 129 0.81 24.61 -2.80
N LEU A 130 1.72 25.22 -2.04
CA LEU A 130 2.76 26.11 -2.55
C LEU A 130 4.03 25.37 -2.98
N THR A 131 4.18 24.11 -2.60
CA THR A 131 5.42 23.36 -2.88
C THR A 131 5.21 21.98 -3.49
N GLY A 132 4.00 21.41 -3.40
CA GLY A 132 3.72 20.02 -3.74
C GLY A 132 4.28 19.02 -2.74
N GLU A 133 4.77 19.45 -1.57
CA GLU A 133 5.29 18.55 -0.55
C GLU A 133 4.14 17.80 0.14
N ILE A 134 4.21 16.47 0.15
CA ILE A 134 3.34 15.63 0.98
C ILE A 134 3.78 15.83 2.44
N LEU A 135 2.86 16.36 3.25
CA LEU A 135 3.08 16.61 4.68
C LEU A 135 2.64 15.41 5.52
N ASP A 136 1.61 14.72 5.06
CA ASP A 136 0.93 13.66 5.78
C ASP A 136 0.19 12.71 4.82
N ALA A 137 0.09 11.44 5.18
CA ALA A 137 -0.61 10.41 4.43
C ALA A 137 -1.29 9.39 5.37
N ASP A 138 -2.60 9.22 5.20
CA ASP A 138 -3.44 8.33 6.00
C ASP A 138 -3.93 7.17 5.14
N ILE A 139 -3.26 6.03 5.20
CA ILE A 139 -3.67 4.85 4.43
C ILE A 139 -4.80 4.15 5.17
N LEU A 140 -5.98 4.10 4.58
CA LEU A 140 -7.13 3.37 5.10
C LEU A 140 -7.18 1.98 4.47
N VAL A 141 -7.19 0.93 5.29
CA VAL A 141 -7.35 -0.45 4.86
C VAL A 141 -8.68 -0.98 5.36
N ASP A 142 -9.57 -1.33 4.45
CA ASP A 142 -10.87 -1.90 4.81
C ASP A 142 -10.80 -3.40 5.06
N ALA A 143 -11.43 -3.87 6.15
CA ALA A 143 -11.54 -5.29 6.46
C ALA A 143 -12.24 -6.12 5.38
N SER A 144 -13.12 -5.50 4.58
CA SER A 144 -13.77 -6.13 3.43
C SER A 144 -12.78 -6.65 2.41
N PHE A 145 -11.67 -5.94 2.22
CA PHE A 145 -10.61 -6.33 1.30
C PHE A 145 -9.98 -7.66 1.73
N VAL A 146 -9.58 -7.78 3.01
CA VAL A 146 -8.99 -9.03 3.53
C VAL A 146 -9.99 -10.19 3.52
N ARG A 147 -11.26 -9.92 3.84
CA ARG A 147 -12.33 -10.94 3.76
C ARG A 147 -12.53 -11.44 2.33
N SER A 148 -12.54 -10.53 1.35
CA SER A 148 -12.66 -10.86 -0.07
C SER A 148 -11.47 -11.71 -0.55
N LEU A 149 -10.23 -11.31 -0.21
CA LEU A 149 -9.03 -12.08 -0.52
C LEU A 149 -9.08 -13.49 0.05
N LYS A 150 -9.48 -13.65 1.32
CA LYS A 150 -9.64 -14.96 1.95
C LYS A 150 -10.69 -15.81 1.25
N GLN A 151 -11.81 -15.22 0.82
CA GLN A 151 -12.85 -15.93 0.08
C GLN A 151 -12.34 -16.39 -1.29
N GLN A 152 -11.70 -15.52 -2.05
CA GLN A 152 -11.12 -15.84 -3.36
C GLN A 152 -10.06 -16.94 -3.24
N TYR A 153 -9.16 -16.85 -2.27
CA TYR A 153 -8.16 -17.88 -2.02
C TYR A 153 -8.80 -19.25 -1.74
N ARG A 154 -9.84 -19.29 -0.90
CA ARG A 154 -10.56 -20.55 -0.62
C ARG A 154 -11.16 -21.16 -1.87
N LEU A 155 -11.77 -20.37 -2.74
CA LEU A 155 -12.34 -20.85 -4.00
C LEU A 155 -11.25 -21.45 -4.89
N LEU A 156 -10.15 -20.71 -5.11
CA LEU A 156 -9.05 -21.17 -5.97
C LEU A 156 -8.35 -22.43 -5.43
N VAL A 157 -8.22 -22.58 -4.12
CA VAL A 157 -7.58 -23.76 -3.52
C VAL A 157 -8.54 -24.96 -3.45
N GLN A 158 -9.82 -24.73 -3.16
CA GLN A 158 -10.81 -25.81 -3.13
C GLN A 158 -11.10 -26.36 -4.52
N GLU A 159 -11.19 -25.51 -5.54
CA GLU A 159 -11.37 -25.94 -6.93
C GLU A 159 -10.17 -26.78 -7.42
N ASN A 160 -8.94 -26.39 -7.06
CA ASN A 160 -7.73 -27.18 -7.35
C ASN A 160 -7.66 -28.51 -6.58
N ARG A 161 -8.34 -28.65 -5.44
CA ARG A 161 -8.46 -29.92 -4.70
C ARG A 161 -9.62 -30.79 -5.19
N ALA A 162 -10.59 -30.20 -5.88
CA ALA A 162 -11.79 -30.86 -6.40
C ALA A 162 -11.69 -31.22 -7.89
N GLN A 163 -10.49 -31.31 -8.47
CA GLN A 163 -10.27 -32.03 -9.73
C GLN A 163 -10.62 -33.50 -9.48
N PRO A 164 -11.74 -34.02 -10.02
CA PRO A 164 -12.16 -35.37 -9.72
C PRO A 164 -11.25 -36.32 -10.49
N THR A 165 -10.71 -37.31 -9.79
CA THR A 165 -10.49 -38.65 -10.35
C THR A 165 -11.54 -38.90 -11.44
N SER A 166 -11.11 -39.04 -12.70
CA SER A 166 -12.02 -39.30 -13.82
C SER A 166 -12.92 -40.49 -13.47
N MET A 167 -14.14 -40.54 -14.02
CA MET A 167 -15.03 -41.71 -13.90
C MET A 167 -14.30 -43.04 -14.19
N LEU A 168 -13.33 -42.99 -15.11
CA LEU A 168 -12.43 -44.10 -15.43
C LEU A 168 -11.53 -44.52 -14.25
N SER A 169 -10.94 -43.58 -13.52
CA SER A 169 -10.13 -43.88 -12.34
C SER A 169 -10.94 -44.46 -11.18
N GLN A 170 -12.22 -44.08 -11.03
CA GLN A 170 -13.12 -44.69 -10.05
C GLN A 170 -13.50 -46.14 -10.42
N LEU A 171 -13.72 -46.41 -11.72
CA LEU A 171 -14.01 -47.77 -12.24
C LEU A 171 -12.79 -48.71 -12.16
N VAL A 172 -11.58 -48.20 -12.37
CA VAL A 172 -10.35 -48.98 -12.23
C VAL A 172 -10.09 -49.35 -10.77
N GLN A 173 -10.43 -48.47 -9.82
CA GLN A 173 -10.27 -48.74 -8.40
C GLN A 173 -11.23 -49.82 -7.86
N GLN A 174 -12.43 -49.95 -8.45
CA GLN A 174 -13.38 -51.02 -8.12
C GLN A 174 -12.99 -52.39 -8.69
N ARG A 175 -12.21 -52.46 -9.79
CA ARG A 175 -11.79 -53.77 -10.37
C ARG A 175 -10.76 -54.51 -9.52
N ASN A 176 -10.04 -53.83 -8.64
CA ASN A 176 -9.07 -54.46 -7.73
C ASN A 176 -9.69 -55.04 -6.45
N LEU A 177 -11.03 -55.05 -6.32
CA LEU A 177 -11.73 -55.69 -5.19
C LEU A 177 -12.26 -57.09 -5.50
N CYS A 178 -12.11 -57.59 -6.73
CA CYS A 178 -12.48 -58.97 -7.11
C CYS A 178 -11.23 -59.84 -7.25
N GLY A 179 -10.49 -59.99 -6.16
CA GLY A 179 -9.36 -60.92 -6.05
C GLY A 179 -9.43 -61.65 -4.72
N ASN A 180 -10.37 -62.59 -4.58
CA ASN A 180 -10.24 -63.87 -3.87
C ASN A 180 -11.60 -64.54 -3.59
N SER A 181 -11.54 -65.87 -3.52
CA SER A 181 -12.62 -66.86 -3.33
C SER A 181 -13.26 -67.28 -4.66
N ILE A 182 -13.35 -68.56 -5.05
CA ILE A 182 -13.29 -69.86 -4.35
C ILE A 182 -12.71 -70.88 -5.37
N GLY A 183 -12.15 -71.99 -4.88
CA GLY A 183 -11.49 -73.04 -5.67
C GLY A 183 -12.38 -73.91 -6.54
#